data_AF-A0A0G4PVP6-F1
#
_entry.id   AF-A0A0G4PVP6-F1
#
_cell.length_a   1.000
_cell.length_b   1.000
_cell.length_c   1.000
_cell.angle_alpha   90.00
_cell.angle_beta   90.00
_cell.angle_gamma   90.00
#
_symmetry.space_group_name_H-M   'P 1'
#
loop_
_entity.id
_entity.type
_entity.pdbx_description
1 polymer ?
#
loop_
_entity_poly.entity_id
_entity_poly.type
_entity_poly.pdbx_seq_one_letter_code
_entity_poly.pdbx_strand_id
1 'polypeptide(L)'
;MINNENLLRRALERNKSLYCRLDPADPLGEKRIGGMYIYLRVIFSDRTAWLARILRQNYTLFLDNFSNLCLKSECATLEWLKDMNVPLPKLYDFGLLNDP
;
A
#
# COMPACT_ATOMS: atom_id res chain seq x y z
N MET A 1 0.07 3.07 -15.46
CA MET A 1 0.49 1.64 -15.39
C MET A 1 1.22 1.44 -14.07
N ILE A 2 0.95 0.37 -13.31
CA ILE A 2 1.59 0.15 -12.00
C ILE A 2 2.96 -0.50 -12.21
N ASN A 3 4.00 0.01 -11.55
CA ASN A 3 5.32 -0.61 -11.52
C ASN A 3 5.37 -1.74 -10.47
N ASN A 4 4.94 -2.94 -10.89
CA ASN A 4 4.88 -4.12 -10.02
C ASN A 4 6.26 -4.56 -9.52
N GLU A 5 7.31 -4.42 -10.35
CA GLU A 5 8.68 -4.81 -9.99
C GLU A 5 9.20 -3.99 -8.82
N ASN A 6 9.04 -2.66 -8.87
CA ASN A 6 9.47 -1.78 -7.79
C ASN A 6 8.66 -2.02 -6.51
N LEU A 7 7.35 -2.29 -6.63
CA LEU A 7 6.52 -2.65 -5.48
C LEU A 7 7.05 -3.91 -4.77
N LEU A 8 7.33 -4.98 -5.53
CA LEU A 8 7.86 -6.24 -4.98
C LEU A 8 9.26 -6.06 -4.40
N ARG A 9 10.13 -5.27 -5.05
CA ARG A 9 11.46 -4.93 -4.51
C ARG A 9 11.36 -4.26 -3.14
N ARG A 10 10.52 -3.23 -3.00
CA ARG A 10 10.30 -2.54 -1.70
C ARG A 10 9.72 -3.48 -0.65
N ALA A 11 8.74 -4.31 -1.03
CA ALA A 11 8.15 -5.29 -0.13
C ALA A 11 9.19 -6.29 0.40
N LEU A 12 10.06 -6.77 -0.48
CA LEU A 12 11.17 -7.67 -0.14
C LEU A 12 12.17 -6.99 0.81
N GLU A 13 12.61 -5.76 0.51
CA GLU A 13 13.53 -4.98 1.36
C GLU A 13 12.96 -4.73 2.77
N ARG A 14 11.65 -4.51 2.88
CA ARG A 14 10.96 -4.25 4.16
C ARG A 14 10.64 -5.52 4.94
N ASN A 15 10.53 -6.68 4.28
CA ASN A 15 10.23 -7.95 4.93
C ASN A 15 11.44 -8.88 5.01
N LYS A 16 12.59 -8.38 5.50
CA LYS A 16 13.80 -9.18 5.75
C LYS A 16 14.31 -9.97 4.52
N SER A 17 14.11 -9.42 3.32
CA SER A 17 14.46 -10.06 2.05
C SER A 17 13.74 -11.38 1.77
N LEU A 18 12.56 -11.60 2.37
CA LEU A 18 11.70 -12.72 2.02
C LEU A 18 11.17 -12.58 0.59
N TYR A 19 11.26 -13.68 -0.16
CA TYR A 19 10.69 -13.73 -1.51
C TYR A 19 9.19 -13.45 -1.45
N CYS A 20 8.74 -12.58 -2.36
CA CYS A 20 7.34 -12.18 -2.45
C CYS A 20 6.87 -12.10 -3.90
N ARG A 21 5.56 -12.23 -4.08
CA ARG A 21 4.91 -12.12 -5.40
C ARG A 21 3.53 -11.50 -5.24
N LEU A 22 3.00 -10.95 -6.32
CA LEU A 22 1.60 -10.59 -6.38
C LEU A 22 0.74 -11.86 -6.39
N ASP A 23 -0.42 -11.77 -5.77
CA ASP A 23 -1.40 -12.84 -5.83
C ASP A 23 -2.26 -12.73 -7.10
N PRO A 24 -2.15 -13.67 -8.05
CA PRO A 24 -2.98 -13.66 -9.25
C PRO A 24 -4.46 -13.93 -8.96
N ALA A 25 -4.79 -14.53 -7.81
CA ALA A 25 -6.16 -14.81 -7.40
C ALA A 25 -6.71 -13.73 -6.46
N ASP A 26 -6.08 -12.55 -6.38
CA ASP A 26 -6.51 -11.48 -5.50
C ASP A 26 -7.91 -10.97 -5.87
N PRO A 27 -8.95 -11.24 -5.06
CA PRO A 27 -10.29 -10.76 -5.34
C PRO A 27 -10.36 -9.23 -5.30
N LEU A 28 -9.39 -8.54 -4.68
CA LEU A 28 -9.31 -7.08 -4.58
C LEU A 28 -8.59 -6.42 -5.76
N GLY A 29 -7.76 -7.18 -6.49
CA GLY A 29 -7.08 -6.70 -7.70
C GLY A 29 -8.04 -6.50 -8.86
N GLU A 30 -9.01 -7.41 -9.01
CA GLU A 30 -10.06 -7.32 -10.03
C GLU A 30 -11.24 -6.46 -9.57
N LYS A 31 -11.65 -6.60 -8.30
CA LYS A 31 -12.72 -5.79 -7.73
C LYS A 31 -12.13 -4.47 -7.29
N ARG A 32 -12.25 -3.47 -8.17
CA ARG A 32 -11.95 -2.06 -7.93
C ARG A 32 -12.78 -1.53 -6.74
N ILE A 33 -12.44 -1.91 -5.51
CA ILE A 33 -13.20 -1.56 -4.30
C ILE A 33 -12.92 -0.08 -3.99
N GLY A 34 -13.91 0.77 -4.22
CA GLY A 34 -13.76 2.22 -4.08
C GLY A 34 -13.05 2.86 -5.28
N GLY A 35 -13.62 3.95 -5.80
CA GLY A 35 -13.19 4.57 -7.06
C GLY A 35 -11.80 5.21 -7.04
N MET A 36 -11.17 5.34 -5.87
CA MET A 36 -9.95 6.13 -5.67
C MET A 36 -8.65 5.30 -5.72
N TYR A 37 -8.67 4.05 -5.22
CA TYR A 37 -7.46 3.24 -5.06
C TYR A 37 -7.50 1.93 -5.86
N ILE A 38 -6.32 1.40 -6.12
CA ILE A 38 -6.08 0.02 -6.57
C ILE A 38 -5.49 -0.71 -5.36
N TYR A 39 -6.00 -1.91 -5.12
CA TYR A 39 -5.58 -2.78 -4.05
C TYR A 39 -4.89 -3.98 -4.67
N LEU A 40 -3.69 -4.31 -4.18
CA LEU A 40 -2.92 -5.46 -4.62
C LEU A 40 -2.47 -6.26 -3.40
N ARG A 41 -2.71 -7.56 -3.42
CA ARG A 41 -2.21 -8.49 -2.41
C ARG A 41 -0.82 -8.98 -2.78
N VAL A 42 0.15 -8.73 -1.89
CA VAL A 42 1.51 -9.27 -1.96
C VAL A 42 1.59 -10.46 -1.01
N ILE A 43 1.99 -11.63 -1.49
CA ILE A 43 2.16 -12.85 -0.69
C ILE A 43 3.65 -13.15 -0.55
N PHE A 44 4.07 -13.45 0.68
CA PHE A 44 5.44 -13.82 1.02
C PHE A 44 5.57 -15.34 1.18
N SER A 45 6.80 -15.83 1.10
CA SER A 45 7.12 -17.26 1.26
C SER A 45 6.74 -17.84 2.63
N ASP A 46 6.64 -17.01 3.66
CA ASP A 46 6.19 -17.38 5.01
C ASP A 46 4.65 -17.44 5.16
N ARG A 47 3.92 -17.31 4.04
CA ARG A 47 2.46 -17.25 3.95
C ARG A 47 1.84 -15.99 4.57
N THR A 48 2.64 -15.01 4.96
CA THR A 48 2.11 -13.68 5.28
C THR A 48 1.65 -12.98 4.00
N ALA A 49 0.65 -12.12 4.15
CA ALA A 49 0.12 -11.33 3.05
C ALA A 49 0.10 -9.85 3.46
N TRP A 50 0.59 -9.00 2.57
CA TRP A 50 0.50 -7.54 2.71
C TRP A 50 -0.48 -6.99 1.68
N LEU A 51 -1.09 -5.87 2.04
CA LEU A 51 -1.95 -5.10 1.16
C LEU A 51 -1.19 -3.86 0.69
N ALA A 52 -1.00 -3.75 -0.62
CA ALA A 52 -0.55 -2.52 -1.25
C ALA A 52 -1.77 -1.72 -1.72
N ARG A 53 -1.86 -0.46 -1.29
CA ARG A 53 -2.90 0.49 -1.73
C ARG A 53 -2.25 1.60 -2.54
N ILE A 54 -2.65 1.72 -3.80
CA ILE A 54 -2.05 2.65 -4.77
C ILE A 54 -3.13 3.59 -5.32
N LEU A 55 -2.87 4.90 -5.31
CA LEU A 55 -3.80 5.90 -5.84
C LEU A 55 -3.96 5.75 -7.36
N ARG A 56 -5.19 5.84 -7.86
CA ARG A 56 -5.45 5.85 -9.31
C ARG A 56 -5.12 7.21 -9.89
N GLN A 57 -4.36 7.22 -10.99
CA GLN A 57 -4.10 8.44 -11.77
C GLN A 57 -5.37 9.07 -12.38
N ASN A 58 -6.41 8.28 -12.65
CA ASN A 58 -7.61 8.74 -13.35
C ASN A 58 -8.77 9.14 -12.41
N TYR A 59 -8.54 9.17 -11.10
CA TYR A 59 -9.54 9.67 -10.14
C TYR A 59 -9.47 11.20 -10.08
N THR A 60 -10.56 11.88 -9.68
CA THR A 60 -10.58 13.35 -9.53
C THR A 60 -9.42 13.77 -8.63
N LEU A 61 -8.37 14.32 -9.24
CA LEU A 61 -7.11 14.62 -8.57
C LEU A 61 -7.30 15.89 -7.75
N PHE A 62 -7.28 15.73 -6.43
CA PHE A 62 -6.82 16.84 -5.59
C PHE A 62 -5.36 17.15 -5.95
N LEU A 63 -4.92 18.39 -5.73
CA LEU A 63 -3.52 18.78 -5.90
C LEU A 63 -2.60 17.76 -5.20
N ASP A 64 -1.49 17.38 -5.84
CA ASP A 64 -0.57 16.36 -5.32
C ASP A 64 -0.18 16.59 -3.85
N ASN A 65 0.02 17.85 -3.46
CA ASN A 65 0.33 18.24 -2.08
C ASN A 65 -0.78 17.86 -1.10
N PHE A 66 -2.05 18.03 -1.48
CA PHE A 66 -3.19 17.66 -0.65
C PHE A 66 -3.31 16.14 -0.53
N SER A 67 -3.19 15.42 -1.65
CA SER A 67 -3.17 13.95 -1.66
C SER A 67 -2.05 13.39 -0.78
N ASN A 68 -0.85 13.96 -0.89
CA ASN A 68 0.31 13.63 -0.06
C ASN A 68 0.07 13.95 1.42
N LEU A 69 -0.56 15.09 1.73
CA LEU A 69 -0.92 15.45 3.11
C LEU A 69 -1.92 14.46 3.70
N CYS A 70 -2.96 14.08 2.96
CA CYS A 70 -3.92 13.07 3.40
C CYS A 70 -3.24 11.73 3.71
N LEU A 71 -2.34 11.26 2.84
CA LEU A 71 -1.62 10.01 3.07
C LEU A 71 -0.68 10.10 4.28
N LYS A 72 0.04 11.21 4.44
CA LYS A 72 0.89 11.45 5.62
C LYS A 72 0.08 11.44 6.91
N SER A 73 -1.07 12.12 6.93
CA SER A 73 -1.96 12.17 8.08
C SER A 73 -2.51 10.78 8.43
N GLU A 74 -2.88 9.98 7.43
CA GLU A 74 -3.31 8.59 7.65
C GLU A 74 -2.18 7.75 8.25
N CYS A 75 -0.96 7.82 7.69
CA CYS A 75 0.19 7.08 8.19
C CYS A 75 0.53 7.49 9.63
N ALA A 76 0.56 8.79 9.92
CA ALA A 76 0.79 9.30 11.27
C ALA A 76 -0.29 8.83 12.26
N THR A 77 -1.55 8.77 11.82
CA THR A 77 -2.65 8.24 12.64
C THR A 77 -2.47 6.75 12.93
N LEU A 78 -2.09 5.94 11.93
CA LEU A 78 -1.82 4.52 12.12
C LEU A 78 -0.65 4.29 13.10
N GLU A 79 0.43 5.08 12.99
CA GLU A 79 1.54 5.01 13.94
C GLU A 79 1.10 5.39 15.35
N TRP A 80 0.34 6.48 15.51
CA TRP A 80 -0.17 6.90 16.82
C TRP A 80 -1.12 5.85 17.44
N LEU A 81 -1.95 5.19 16.62
CA LEU A 81 -2.86 4.14 17.09
C LEU A 81 -2.13 2.86 17.53
N LYS A 82 -0.88 2.62 17.11
CA LYS A 82 -0.11 1.43 17.53
C LYS A 82 -0.02 1.31 19.04
N ASP A 83 0.01 2.44 19.74
CA ASP A 83 0.14 2.50 21.19
C ASP A 83 -1.22 2.34 21.92
N MET A 84 -2.34 2.33 21.20
CA MET A 84 -3.70 2.42 21.77
C MET A 84 -4.40 1.08 22.03
N ASN A 85 -3.71 -0.06 21.91
CA ASN A 85 -4.28 -1.41 22.10
C ASN A 85 -5.59 -1.66 21.33
N VAL A 86 -5.73 -1.04 20.15
CA VAL A 86 -6.84 -1.27 19.23
C VAL A 86 -6.41 -2.19 18.09
N PRO A 87 -7.31 -2.99 17.50
CA PRO A 87 -6.99 -3.72 16.27
C PRO A 87 -6.72 -2.73 15.12
N LEU A 88 -5.51 -2.73 14.59
CA LEU A 88 -5.14 -1.87 13.45
C LEU A 88 -4.23 -2.59 12.45
N PRO A 89 -4.28 -2.23 11.16
CA PRO A 89 -3.35 -2.75 10.17
C PRO A 89 -1.95 -2.17 10.39
N LYS A 90 -0.93 -3.03 10.39
CA LYS A 90 0.46 -2.60 10.52
C LYS A 90 0.92 -1.87 9.24
N LEU A 91 1.35 -0.62 9.40
CA LEU A 91 2.04 0.13 8.35
C LEU A 91 3.49 -0.39 8.22
N TYR A 92 3.86 -0.83 7.02
CA TYR A 92 5.20 -1.31 6.70
C TYR A 92 6.02 -0.31 5.88
N ASP A 93 5.34 0.42 4.99
CA ASP A 93 5.96 1.37 4.07
C ASP A 93 4.87 2.28 3.47
N PHE A 94 5.27 3.47 3.02
CA PHE A 94 4.42 4.33 2.17
C PHE A 94 5.30 5.16 1.23
N GLY A 95 4.68 5.69 0.18
CA GLY A 95 5.32 6.61 -0.76
C GLY A 95 4.33 7.67 -1.20
N LEU A 96 4.85 8.84 -1.52
CA LEU A 96 4.11 10.01 -1.93
C LEU A 96 4.15 10.15 -3.45
N LEU A 97 3.21 10.94 -3.99
CA LEU A 97 3.29 11.39 -5.36
C LEU A 97 4.58 12.22 -5.53
N ASN A 98 5.33 11.89 -6.59
CA ASN A 98 6.61 12.51 -6.93
C ASN A 98 7.76 12.20 -5.95
N ASP A 99 7.65 11.15 -5.13
CA ASP A 99 8.82 10.58 -4.46
C ASP A 99 9.84 10.07 -5.51
N PRO A 100 11.15 10.22 -5.25
CA PRO A 100 12.21 9.81 -6.17
C PRO A 100 12.29 8.30 -6.42
#